data_AF-A0A378YBW8-F1
#
_entry.id   AF-A0A378YBW8-F1
#
_cell.length_a   1.000
_cell.length_b   1.000
_cell.length_c   1.000
_cell.angle_alpha   90.00
_cell.angle_beta   90.00
_cell.angle_gamma   90.00
#
_symmetry.space_group_name_H-M   'P 1'
#
loop_
_entity.id
_entity.type
_entity.pdbx_description
1 polymer ?
#
loop_
_entity_poly.entity_id
_entity_poly.type
_entity_poly.pdbx_seq_one_letter_code
_entity_poly.pdbx_strand_id
1 'polypeptide(L)'
;MPITHRLPSTKTVKALYANAYRCAFPNCRRPLYRVDPETGDRTLNSNVSHICARSENGPRWDENQTEADNRNFNNLLLLCLEHAWEVDQPNRMDVFTPPVLRDWKAQQLADFDALGRQGWALTDDMAESALHTSISVAAAAISLGGEGGRAPGAGGGGGGAIGANARGGNGGPGGKITLEGFADSAAAVPTLLDSGHTRLNDGQDGPAHGAGGGGAGTIGENAVGGDGGGGGDRVIARISEEEMEALRAEGFERIDFVIPEGGRAAKYPGEHAEDGGETVLNFVTANGRVLRTIRASGGRGAQSTCEIPAGSREITPADISAGFRVSAILPADVVYVRDGVCSLLGGGFTFSNVESIPVDISWILLLKLDFGASVDNMSLAMFVTVDDPYGREVLRLPVVAQREHEAEPGRVACVSLRFTARKSGPHAIRVLSGPFVLAQTSIEVRPSAA
;
A
#
# COMPACT_ATOMS: atom_id res chain seq x y z
N MET A 1 -60.80 -7.63 -25.33
CA MET A 1 -59.49 -7.00 -25.12
C MET A 1 -58.53 -8.11 -24.76
N PRO A 2 -57.28 -8.11 -25.28
CA PRO A 2 -56.32 -9.13 -24.91
C PRO A 2 -56.10 -9.12 -23.40
N ILE A 3 -56.08 -10.30 -22.78
CA ILE A 3 -55.85 -10.47 -21.34
C ILE A 3 -54.46 -9.91 -21.02
N THR A 4 -54.35 -9.14 -19.95
CA THR A 4 -53.06 -8.63 -19.47
C THR A 4 -53.03 -8.71 -17.96
N HIS A 5 -52.18 -9.58 -17.43
CA HIS A 5 -51.97 -9.73 -16.01
C HIS A 5 -51.36 -8.47 -15.37
N ARG A 6 -51.72 -8.23 -14.12
CA ARG A 6 -51.13 -7.16 -13.31
C ARG A 6 -49.63 -7.37 -13.08
N LEU A 7 -48.93 -6.26 -12.85
CA LEU A 7 -47.51 -6.28 -12.54
C LEU A 7 -47.21 -7.04 -11.23
N PRO A 8 -45.98 -7.59 -11.07
CA PRO A 8 -45.52 -8.17 -9.82
C PRO A 8 -45.64 -7.20 -8.65
N SER A 9 -45.95 -7.75 -7.47
CA SER A 9 -46.00 -6.96 -6.24
C SER A 9 -44.61 -6.43 -5.87
N THR A 10 -44.56 -5.30 -5.15
CA THR A 10 -43.29 -4.77 -4.60
C THR A 10 -42.55 -5.78 -3.73
N LYS A 11 -43.27 -6.63 -2.98
CA LYS A 11 -42.71 -7.75 -2.21
C LYS A 11 -42.00 -8.75 -3.11
N THR A 12 -42.62 -9.14 -4.23
CA THR A 12 -42.02 -10.06 -5.21
C THR A 12 -40.78 -9.47 -5.85
N VAL A 13 -40.84 -8.20 -6.26
CA VAL A 13 -39.69 -7.50 -6.87
C VAL A 13 -38.52 -7.42 -5.88
N LYS A 14 -38.77 -7.02 -4.63
CA LYS A 14 -37.73 -7.00 -3.58
C LYS A 14 -37.13 -8.38 -3.35
N ALA A 15 -37.95 -9.43 -3.32
CA ALA A 15 -37.45 -10.80 -3.18
C ALA A 15 -36.54 -11.21 -4.34
N LEU A 16 -36.86 -10.84 -5.58
CA LEU A 16 -35.99 -11.10 -6.73
C LEU A 16 -34.63 -10.42 -6.59
N TYR A 17 -34.62 -9.12 -6.30
CA TYR A 17 -33.36 -8.37 -6.12
C TYR A 17 -32.56 -8.81 -4.89
N ALA A 18 -33.22 -9.37 -3.87
CA ALA A 18 -32.56 -9.92 -2.70
C ALA A 18 -31.96 -11.33 -2.93
N ASN A 19 -32.27 -12.00 -4.04
CA ASN A 19 -31.80 -13.36 -4.36
C ASN A 19 -31.05 -13.42 -5.70
N ALA A 20 -30.50 -12.30 -6.16
CA ALA A 20 -29.71 -12.23 -7.38
C ALA A 20 -28.65 -11.14 -7.27
N TYR A 21 -27.45 -11.41 -7.80
CA TYR A 21 -26.36 -10.43 -7.85
C TYR A 21 -25.91 -10.10 -9.29
N ARG A 22 -26.35 -10.89 -10.28
CA ARG A 22 -26.04 -10.72 -11.71
C ARG A 22 -27.22 -11.11 -12.59
N CYS A 23 -27.13 -10.78 -13.88
CA CYS A 23 -28.06 -11.21 -14.92
C CYS A 23 -28.23 -12.74 -14.94
N ALA A 24 -29.46 -13.24 -15.15
CA ALA A 24 -29.73 -14.67 -15.25
C ALA A 24 -29.25 -15.30 -16.57
N PHE A 25 -28.94 -14.50 -17.60
CA PHE A 25 -28.43 -15.03 -18.86
C PHE A 25 -27.09 -15.75 -18.66
N PRO A 26 -26.90 -16.97 -19.21
CA PRO A 26 -25.68 -17.76 -19.04
C PRO A 26 -24.43 -16.97 -19.42
N ASN A 27 -23.40 -17.04 -18.58
CA ASN A 27 -22.10 -16.36 -18.77
C ASN A 27 -22.17 -14.81 -18.78
N CYS A 28 -23.32 -14.18 -18.53
CA CYS A 28 -23.41 -12.73 -18.41
C CYS A 28 -22.89 -12.27 -17.03
N ARG A 29 -21.81 -11.48 -17.03
CA ARG A 29 -21.22 -10.91 -15.80
C ARG A 29 -21.66 -9.46 -15.53
N ARG A 30 -22.64 -8.94 -16.26
CA ARG A 30 -23.09 -7.55 -16.08
C ARG A 30 -23.85 -7.40 -14.75
N PRO A 31 -23.53 -6.36 -13.95
CA PRO A 31 -24.22 -6.09 -12.69
C PRO A 31 -25.65 -5.62 -12.92
N LEU A 32 -26.50 -5.81 -11.91
CA LEU A 32 -27.90 -5.35 -11.90
C LEU A 32 -28.02 -3.82 -11.74
N TYR A 33 -26.93 -3.15 -11.36
CA TYR A 33 -26.83 -1.70 -11.26
C TYR A 33 -25.57 -1.21 -11.98
N ARG A 34 -25.61 0.01 -12.49
CA ARG A 34 -24.42 0.76 -12.95
C ARG A 34 -24.12 1.86 -11.95
N VAL A 35 -22.84 2.17 -11.80
CA VAL A 35 -22.36 3.33 -11.05
C VAL A 35 -21.95 4.37 -12.08
N ASP A 36 -22.48 5.58 -11.96
CA ASP A 36 -21.98 6.71 -12.73
C ASP A 36 -20.54 7.02 -12.29
N PRO A 37 -19.55 6.99 -13.19
CA PRO A 37 -18.15 7.20 -12.81
C PRO A 37 -17.85 8.65 -12.39
N GLU A 38 -18.66 9.63 -12.79
CA GLU A 38 -18.49 11.04 -12.44
C GLU A 38 -19.21 11.40 -11.15
N THR A 39 -20.45 10.93 -10.96
CA THR A 39 -21.27 11.29 -9.79
C THR A 39 -21.23 10.25 -8.67
N GLY A 40 -20.89 9.00 -8.97
CA GLY A 40 -20.98 7.86 -8.03
C GLY A 40 -22.40 7.31 -7.85
N ASP A 41 -23.39 7.84 -8.56
CA ASP A 41 -24.80 7.44 -8.39
C ASP A 41 -25.08 6.05 -8.94
N ARG A 42 -25.92 5.30 -8.25
CA ARG A 42 -26.35 3.96 -8.67
C ARG A 42 -27.66 4.03 -9.45
N THR A 43 -27.63 3.53 -10.67
CA THR A 43 -28.82 3.39 -11.53
C THR A 43 -29.08 1.93 -11.85
N LEU A 44 -30.35 1.57 -12.02
CA LEU A 44 -30.74 0.19 -12.38
C LEU A 44 -30.27 -0.14 -13.80
N ASN A 45 -29.60 -1.28 -13.94
CA ASN A 45 -29.18 -1.87 -15.21
C ASN A 45 -29.90 -3.19 -15.50
N SER A 46 -31.02 -3.44 -14.82
CA SER A 46 -31.77 -4.68 -14.93
C SER A 46 -33.28 -4.47 -14.93
N ASN A 47 -33.98 -5.44 -15.52
CA ASN A 47 -35.43 -5.55 -15.53
C ASN A 47 -35.88 -6.88 -14.91
N VAL A 48 -37.07 -6.84 -14.31
CA VAL A 48 -37.82 -8.04 -13.92
C VAL A 48 -38.51 -8.58 -15.17
N SER A 49 -37.98 -9.66 -15.72
CA SER A 49 -38.51 -10.30 -16.92
C SER A 49 -39.45 -11.45 -16.54
N HIS A 50 -40.49 -11.64 -17.35
CA HIS A 50 -41.42 -12.76 -17.18
C HIS A 50 -40.94 -13.95 -18.02
N ILE A 51 -40.99 -15.15 -17.44
CA ILE A 51 -40.75 -16.41 -18.16
C ILE A 51 -41.89 -16.65 -19.14
N CYS A 52 -43.13 -16.67 -18.66
CA CYS A 52 -44.34 -16.61 -19.49
C CYS A 52 -44.88 -15.18 -19.48
N ALA A 53 -45.10 -14.57 -20.66
CA ALA A 53 -45.52 -13.17 -20.77
C ALA A 53 -46.80 -12.84 -19.98
N ARG A 54 -46.94 -11.57 -19.58
CA ARG A 54 -48.14 -11.08 -18.88
C ARG A 54 -49.34 -10.85 -19.82
N SER A 55 -49.06 -10.61 -21.11
CA SER A 55 -50.05 -10.18 -22.09
C SER A 55 -50.36 -11.32 -23.04
N GLU A 56 -51.64 -11.51 -23.33
CA GLU A 56 -52.13 -12.44 -24.35
C GLU A 56 -51.48 -12.13 -25.70
N ASN A 57 -50.98 -13.18 -26.37
CA ASN A 57 -50.13 -13.12 -27.57
C ASN A 57 -48.72 -12.55 -27.35
N GLY A 58 -48.30 -12.30 -26.11
CA GLY A 58 -46.92 -11.95 -25.78
C GLY A 58 -45.97 -13.15 -25.83
N PRO A 59 -44.65 -12.92 -25.70
CA PRO A 59 -43.65 -13.98 -25.74
C PRO A 59 -43.93 -15.09 -24.72
N ARG A 60 -44.16 -16.31 -25.21
CA ARG A 60 -44.43 -17.50 -24.39
C ARG A 60 -45.68 -17.36 -23.49
N TRP A 61 -46.72 -16.68 -23.99
CA TRP A 61 -48.02 -16.64 -23.31
C TRP A 61 -48.52 -18.06 -23.01
N ASP A 62 -49.00 -18.28 -21.79
CA ASP A 62 -49.58 -19.54 -21.33
C ASP A 62 -51.01 -19.27 -20.87
N GLU A 63 -51.98 -19.73 -21.67
CA GLU A 63 -53.41 -19.55 -21.42
C GLU A 63 -53.91 -20.22 -20.13
N ASN A 64 -53.18 -21.21 -19.64
CA ASN A 64 -53.52 -21.95 -18.43
C ASN A 64 -52.89 -21.32 -17.17
N GLN A 65 -52.03 -20.31 -17.32
CA GLN A 65 -51.38 -19.66 -16.20
C GLN A 65 -52.32 -18.64 -15.53
N THR A 66 -52.53 -18.77 -14.22
CA THR A 66 -53.32 -17.80 -13.47
C THR A 66 -52.56 -16.48 -13.29
N GLU A 67 -53.27 -15.36 -13.06
CA GLU A 67 -52.61 -14.07 -12.75
C GLU A 67 -51.70 -14.18 -11.51
N ALA A 68 -52.08 -15.00 -10.52
CA ALA A 68 -51.30 -15.20 -9.32
C ALA A 68 -49.98 -15.92 -9.61
N ASP A 69 -49.98 -16.90 -10.51
CA ASP A 69 -48.80 -17.64 -10.94
C ASP A 69 -47.91 -16.82 -11.86
N ASN A 70 -48.50 -16.04 -12.78
CA ASN A 70 -47.77 -15.17 -13.70
C ASN A 70 -46.91 -14.13 -12.97
N ARG A 71 -47.44 -13.56 -11.89
CA ARG A 71 -46.75 -12.55 -11.07
C ARG A 71 -45.99 -13.15 -9.88
N ASN A 72 -45.98 -14.48 -9.75
CA ASN A 72 -45.29 -15.17 -8.68
C ASN A 72 -43.78 -15.04 -8.87
N PHE A 73 -43.02 -15.08 -7.77
CA PHE A 73 -41.57 -15.18 -7.81
C PHE A 73 -41.14 -16.19 -8.87
N ASN A 74 -41.70 -17.40 -8.89
CA ASN A 74 -41.34 -18.51 -9.77
C ASN A 74 -41.38 -18.20 -11.28
N ASN A 75 -42.28 -17.34 -11.75
CA ASN A 75 -42.39 -16.97 -13.18
C ASN A 75 -41.49 -15.78 -13.58
N LEU A 76 -40.66 -15.27 -12.66
CA LEU A 76 -39.87 -14.07 -12.87
C LEU A 76 -38.37 -14.33 -12.67
N LEU A 77 -37.54 -13.64 -13.44
CA LEU A 77 -36.08 -13.64 -13.31
C LEU A 77 -35.50 -12.24 -13.59
N LEU A 78 -34.28 -11.97 -13.12
CA LEU A 78 -33.62 -10.68 -13.33
C LEU A 78 -32.63 -10.76 -14.49
N LEU A 79 -32.83 -9.92 -15.50
CA LEU A 79 -31.96 -9.79 -16.66
C LEU A 79 -31.42 -8.37 -16.75
N CYS A 80 -30.19 -8.19 -17.27
CA CYS A 80 -29.72 -6.85 -17.60
C CYS A 80 -30.56 -6.26 -18.74
N LEU A 81 -30.56 -4.93 -18.91
CA LEU A 81 -31.39 -4.25 -19.92
C LEU A 81 -31.27 -4.87 -21.33
N GLU A 82 -30.06 -5.27 -21.73
CA GLU A 82 -29.81 -5.89 -23.05
C GLU A 82 -30.47 -7.26 -23.19
N HIS A 83 -30.18 -8.21 -22.30
CA HIS A 83 -30.79 -9.54 -22.35
C HIS A 83 -32.30 -9.52 -22.08
N ALA A 84 -32.79 -8.57 -21.27
CA ALA A 84 -34.22 -8.39 -21.05
C ALA A 84 -34.95 -8.04 -22.36
N TRP A 85 -34.31 -7.22 -23.21
CA TRP A 85 -34.83 -6.92 -24.54
C TRP A 85 -34.67 -8.10 -25.51
N GLU A 86 -33.56 -8.84 -25.42
CA GLU A 86 -33.24 -9.96 -26.31
C GLU A 86 -34.20 -11.15 -26.16
N VAL A 87 -34.57 -11.53 -24.92
CA VAL A 87 -35.43 -12.70 -24.66
C VAL A 87 -36.88 -12.51 -25.12
N ASP A 88 -37.30 -11.27 -25.32
CA ASP A 88 -38.65 -10.91 -25.77
C ASP A 88 -38.72 -10.66 -27.29
N GLN A 89 -37.61 -10.86 -28.02
CA GLN A 89 -37.62 -10.74 -29.48
C GLN A 89 -38.46 -11.85 -30.13
N PRO A 90 -39.47 -11.52 -30.96
CA PRO A 90 -40.37 -12.52 -31.56
C PRO A 90 -39.66 -13.60 -32.39
N ASN A 91 -38.56 -13.25 -33.04
CA ASN A 91 -37.77 -14.15 -33.89
C ASN A 91 -36.83 -15.09 -33.12
N ARG A 92 -36.84 -15.06 -31.78
CA ARG A 92 -35.98 -15.90 -30.92
C ARG A 92 -36.76 -16.68 -29.87
N MET A 93 -38.09 -16.69 -29.96
CA MET A 93 -38.97 -17.34 -28.99
C MET A 93 -38.85 -18.86 -28.96
N ASP A 94 -38.41 -19.46 -30.06
CA ASP A 94 -38.08 -20.87 -30.22
C ASP A 94 -36.79 -21.25 -29.46
N VAL A 95 -35.85 -20.31 -29.33
CA VAL A 95 -34.61 -20.48 -28.57
C VAL A 95 -34.84 -20.23 -27.08
N PHE A 96 -35.53 -19.15 -26.75
CA PHE A 96 -35.80 -18.75 -25.36
C PHE A 96 -37.15 -19.29 -24.91
N THR A 97 -37.22 -20.61 -24.70
CA THR A 97 -38.44 -21.30 -24.24
C THR A 97 -38.62 -21.20 -22.72
N PRO A 98 -39.84 -21.40 -22.17
CA PRO A 98 -40.05 -21.38 -20.72
C PRO A 98 -39.16 -22.34 -19.91
N PRO A 99 -38.88 -23.59 -20.35
CA PRO A 99 -37.93 -24.46 -19.67
C PRO A 99 -36.52 -23.84 -19.57
N VAL A 100 -36.00 -23.29 -20.67
CA VAL A 100 -34.66 -22.66 -20.69
C VAL A 100 -34.58 -21.49 -19.71
N LEU A 101 -35.60 -20.63 -19.68
CA LEU A 101 -35.61 -19.49 -18.75
C LEU A 101 -35.78 -19.93 -17.28
N ARG A 102 -36.46 -21.06 -17.03
CA ARG A 102 -36.53 -21.66 -15.69
C ARG A 102 -35.17 -22.21 -15.26
N ASP A 103 -34.41 -22.80 -16.18
CA ASP A 103 -33.04 -23.27 -15.91
C ASP A 103 -32.12 -22.09 -15.59
N TRP A 104 -32.20 -21.01 -16.36
CA TRP A 104 -31.42 -19.79 -16.11
C TRP A 104 -31.72 -19.18 -14.75
N LYS A 105 -33.00 -19.17 -14.37
CA LYS A 105 -33.40 -18.74 -13.04
C LYS A 105 -32.85 -19.67 -11.95
N ALA A 106 -32.97 -20.98 -12.13
CA ALA A 106 -32.46 -21.95 -11.17
C ALA A 106 -30.95 -21.76 -10.96
N GLN A 107 -30.21 -21.52 -12.05
CA GLN A 107 -28.80 -21.19 -12.00
C GLN A 107 -28.54 -19.85 -11.29
N GLN A 108 -29.32 -18.80 -11.58
CA GLN A 108 -29.19 -17.50 -10.90
C GLN A 108 -29.36 -17.62 -9.38
N LEU A 109 -30.31 -18.44 -8.92
CA LEU A 109 -30.53 -18.70 -7.50
C LEU A 109 -29.41 -19.56 -6.91
N ALA A 110 -28.98 -20.61 -7.62
CA ALA A 110 -27.86 -21.45 -7.19
C ALA A 110 -26.56 -20.63 -7.08
N ASP A 111 -26.30 -19.74 -8.03
CA ASP A 111 -25.17 -18.82 -8.00
C ASP A 111 -25.24 -17.89 -6.79
N PHE A 112 -26.44 -17.41 -6.43
CA PHE A 112 -26.64 -16.57 -5.26
C PHE A 112 -26.47 -17.35 -3.96
N ASP A 113 -27.04 -18.55 -3.87
CA ASP A 113 -26.90 -19.44 -2.71
C ASP A 113 -25.44 -19.90 -2.51
N ALA A 114 -24.69 -20.13 -3.60
CA ALA A 114 -23.27 -20.47 -3.57
C ALA A 114 -22.39 -19.35 -2.98
N LEU A 115 -22.87 -18.10 -2.99
CA LEU A 115 -22.22 -16.98 -2.29
C LEU A 115 -22.50 -16.96 -0.78
N GLY A 116 -23.16 -17.98 -0.22
CA GLY A 116 -23.23 -18.22 1.21
C GLY A 116 -24.26 -17.40 1.99
N ARG A 117 -25.22 -16.74 1.33
CA ARG A 117 -26.28 -15.89 1.96
C ARG A 117 -25.76 -14.81 2.92
N GLN A 118 -24.47 -14.52 2.90
CA GLN A 118 -23.82 -13.44 3.60
C GLN A 118 -23.36 -12.45 2.54
N GLY A 119 -23.85 -11.21 2.60
CA GLY A 119 -23.40 -10.17 1.69
C GLY A 119 -21.87 -10.10 1.69
N TRP A 120 -21.27 -10.14 0.50
CA TRP A 120 -19.83 -9.98 0.23
C TRP A 120 -18.90 -10.39 1.39
N ALA A 121 -18.94 -11.64 1.79
CA ALA A 121 -17.85 -12.25 2.55
C ALA A 121 -17.03 -13.09 1.59
N LEU A 122 -15.78 -12.65 1.32
CA LEU A 122 -14.76 -13.54 0.79
C LEU A 122 -14.61 -14.66 1.84
N THR A 123 -14.99 -15.89 1.52
CA THR A 123 -14.76 -17.02 2.44
C THR A 123 -13.33 -17.52 2.29
N ASP A 124 -12.81 -18.16 3.33
CA ASP A 124 -11.48 -18.78 3.30
C ASP A 124 -11.39 -19.80 2.14
N ASP A 125 -12.46 -20.53 1.84
CA ASP A 125 -12.54 -21.46 0.70
C ASP A 125 -12.51 -20.75 -0.67
N MET A 126 -13.09 -19.54 -0.78
CA MET A 126 -13.03 -18.75 -2.01
C MET A 126 -11.65 -18.09 -2.19
N ALA A 127 -11.01 -17.69 -1.09
CA ALA A 127 -9.62 -17.28 -1.08
C ALA A 127 -8.71 -18.47 -1.45
N GLU A 128 -8.99 -19.66 -0.92
CA GLU A 128 -8.28 -20.91 -1.20
C GLU A 128 -8.49 -21.37 -2.65
N SER A 129 -9.70 -21.27 -3.20
CA SER A 129 -9.96 -21.59 -4.61
C SER A 129 -9.36 -20.55 -5.58
N ALA A 130 -9.24 -19.28 -5.16
CA ALA A 130 -8.49 -18.26 -5.89
C ALA A 130 -6.97 -18.52 -5.82
N LEU A 131 -6.46 -19.01 -4.69
CA LEU A 131 -5.09 -19.48 -4.50
C LEU A 131 -4.79 -20.75 -5.34
N HIS A 132 -5.78 -21.62 -5.55
CA HIS A 132 -5.68 -22.84 -6.37
C HIS A 132 -5.96 -22.63 -7.86
N THR A 133 -6.39 -21.44 -8.28
CA THR A 133 -6.40 -21.09 -9.71
C THR A 133 -4.95 -20.83 -10.10
N SER A 134 -4.22 -21.93 -10.35
CA SER A 134 -2.86 -21.92 -10.83
C SER A 134 -2.74 -20.96 -11.99
N ILE A 135 -2.02 -19.85 -11.76
CA ILE A 135 -1.52 -19.01 -12.84
C ILE A 135 -0.64 -19.93 -13.68
N SER A 136 -1.12 -20.38 -14.84
CA SER A 136 -0.26 -21.02 -15.82
C SER A 136 0.57 -19.93 -16.48
N VAL A 137 1.81 -19.77 -16.00
CA VAL A 137 2.79 -18.91 -16.66
C VAL A 137 3.21 -19.64 -17.94
N ALA A 138 2.58 -19.30 -19.07
CA ALA A 138 2.92 -19.83 -20.39
C ALA A 138 4.24 -19.24 -20.96
N ALA A 139 4.88 -18.33 -20.23
CA ALA A 139 6.18 -17.78 -20.58
C ALA A 139 7.29 -18.56 -19.87
N ALA A 140 8.32 -18.97 -20.61
CA ALA A 140 9.48 -19.73 -20.12
C ALA A 140 10.37 -18.97 -19.11
N ALA A 141 9.90 -17.84 -18.57
CA ALA A 141 10.63 -16.97 -17.66
C ALA A 141 9.67 -16.31 -16.66
N ILE A 142 9.99 -16.41 -15.38
CA ILE A 142 9.28 -15.77 -14.26
C ILE A 142 10.02 -14.47 -13.93
N SER A 143 9.35 -13.33 -14.10
CA SER A 143 9.90 -12.01 -13.78
C SER A 143 9.38 -11.56 -12.41
N LEU A 144 10.30 -11.22 -11.51
CA LEU A 144 10.05 -10.79 -10.14
C LEU A 144 10.70 -9.46 -9.86
N GLY A 145 9.95 -8.55 -9.23
CA GLY A 145 10.34 -7.17 -8.97
C GLY A 145 9.37 -6.19 -9.61
N GLY A 146 9.32 -4.97 -9.08
CA GLY A 146 8.54 -3.89 -9.69
C GLY A 146 9.19 -3.38 -10.98
N GLU A 147 8.37 -3.00 -11.96
CA GLU A 147 8.80 -2.26 -13.16
C GLU A 147 8.99 -0.76 -12.86
N GLY A 148 10.20 -0.33 -12.47
CA GLY A 148 10.46 0.98 -11.85
C GLY A 148 10.73 2.14 -12.81
N GLY A 149 10.43 3.40 -12.44
CA GLY A 149 10.80 4.65 -13.14
C GLY A 149 10.28 4.82 -14.59
N ARG A 150 10.55 5.96 -15.25
CA ARG A 150 10.34 6.03 -16.72
C ARG A 150 11.18 4.97 -17.48
N ALA A 151 12.12 4.29 -16.80
CA ALA A 151 12.88 3.10 -17.22
C ALA A 151 13.16 2.13 -16.02
N PRO A 152 13.00 0.79 -16.19
CA PRO A 152 13.03 -0.24 -15.13
C PRO A 152 14.24 -0.22 -14.17
N GLY A 153 13.98 -0.27 -12.86
CA GLY A 153 15.01 -0.44 -11.82
C GLY A 153 15.82 0.83 -11.50
N ALA A 154 15.43 2.00 -11.99
CA ALA A 154 16.15 3.25 -11.74
C ALA A 154 16.13 3.67 -10.26
N GLY A 155 17.25 4.20 -9.77
CA GLY A 155 17.29 4.87 -8.47
C GLY A 155 16.54 6.20 -8.50
N GLY A 156 16.18 6.70 -7.31
CA GLY A 156 15.46 7.95 -7.16
C GLY A 156 16.34 9.15 -7.47
N GLY A 157 15.76 10.21 -8.05
CA GLY A 157 16.47 11.47 -8.25
C GLY A 157 16.78 12.14 -6.92
N GLY A 158 17.93 12.79 -6.79
CA GLY A 158 18.25 13.59 -5.61
C GLY A 158 17.36 14.82 -5.49
N GLY A 159 17.18 15.32 -4.27
CA GLY A 159 16.35 16.48 -3.99
C GLY A 159 16.95 17.78 -4.52
N GLY A 160 16.11 18.66 -5.05
CA GLY A 160 16.54 20.00 -5.48
C GLY A 160 16.89 20.90 -4.30
N ALA A 161 17.91 21.74 -4.47
CA ALA A 161 18.29 22.75 -3.47
C ALA A 161 18.25 24.15 -4.09
N ILE A 162 17.67 25.13 -3.38
CA ILE A 162 17.51 26.51 -3.85
C ILE A 162 18.17 27.48 -2.85
N GLY A 163 19.21 28.20 -3.28
CA GLY A 163 19.90 29.23 -2.49
C GLY A 163 21.33 29.50 -2.94
N ALA A 164 21.99 30.53 -2.38
CA ALA A 164 23.40 30.82 -2.67
C ALA A 164 24.28 29.65 -2.21
N ASN A 165 25.16 29.14 -3.08
CA ASN A 165 25.99 27.94 -2.85
C ASN A 165 25.21 26.65 -2.52
N ALA A 166 23.92 26.58 -2.83
CA ALA A 166 23.13 25.37 -2.60
C ALA A 166 23.54 24.24 -3.55
N ARG A 167 23.47 22.99 -3.08
CA ARG A 167 23.82 21.78 -3.85
C ARG A 167 22.65 20.80 -3.86
N GLY A 168 22.25 20.30 -5.02
CA GLY A 168 21.26 19.22 -5.10
C GLY A 168 21.78 17.92 -4.48
N GLY A 169 20.87 17.11 -3.94
CA GLY A 169 21.20 15.78 -3.46
C GLY A 169 21.65 14.84 -4.58
N ASN A 170 22.36 13.77 -4.23
CA ASN A 170 22.77 12.76 -5.21
C ASN A 170 21.57 11.86 -5.56
N GLY A 171 21.57 11.29 -6.77
CA GLY A 171 20.63 10.23 -7.11
C GLY A 171 20.95 8.93 -6.38
N GLY A 172 19.93 8.13 -6.09
CA GLY A 172 20.11 6.78 -5.56
C GLY A 172 20.59 5.80 -6.64
N PRO A 173 21.21 4.68 -6.25
CA PRO A 173 21.59 3.62 -7.18
C PRO A 173 20.36 2.90 -7.73
N GLY A 174 20.41 2.43 -8.98
CA GLY A 174 19.41 1.50 -9.51
C GLY A 174 19.52 0.11 -8.88
N GLY A 175 18.44 -0.66 -8.96
CA GLY A 175 18.43 -2.07 -8.61
C GLY A 175 19.15 -2.93 -9.64
N LYS A 176 19.59 -4.11 -9.23
CA LYS A 176 20.27 -5.08 -10.10
C LYS A 176 19.24 -5.90 -10.88
N ILE A 177 19.56 -6.21 -12.13
CA ILE A 177 18.80 -7.21 -12.92
C ILE A 177 19.60 -8.51 -12.92
N THR A 178 19.00 -9.58 -12.39
CA THR A 178 19.59 -10.92 -12.34
C THR A 178 18.84 -11.86 -13.28
N LEU A 179 19.57 -12.59 -14.13
CA LEU A 179 19.02 -13.62 -15.01
C LEU A 179 19.47 -15.00 -14.50
N GLU A 180 18.54 -15.83 -14.05
CA GLU A 180 18.81 -17.20 -13.56
C GLU A 180 18.35 -18.24 -14.60
N GLY A 181 19.13 -19.30 -14.82
CA GLY A 181 18.75 -20.40 -15.72
C GLY A 181 18.88 -20.11 -17.22
N PHE A 182 19.58 -19.04 -17.61
CA PHE A 182 19.87 -18.70 -19.02
C PHE A 182 21.31 -19.07 -19.39
N ALA A 183 21.48 -19.86 -20.46
CA ALA A 183 22.80 -20.28 -20.95
C ALA A 183 23.62 -19.15 -21.59
N ASP A 184 22.95 -18.18 -22.22
CA ASP A 184 23.54 -16.93 -22.72
C ASP A 184 22.68 -15.76 -22.26
N SER A 185 23.07 -15.17 -21.14
CA SER A 185 22.39 -14.02 -20.56
C SER A 185 22.47 -12.78 -21.45
N ALA A 186 23.53 -12.61 -22.25
CA ALA A 186 23.72 -11.40 -23.07
C ALA A 186 22.78 -11.36 -24.27
N ALA A 187 22.48 -12.53 -24.87
CA ALA A 187 21.53 -12.65 -25.97
C ALA A 187 20.06 -12.53 -25.54
N ALA A 188 19.73 -12.84 -24.28
CA ALA A 188 18.37 -12.82 -23.74
C ALA A 188 17.90 -11.43 -23.27
N VAL A 189 18.82 -10.52 -22.96
CA VAL A 189 18.52 -9.18 -22.42
C VAL A 189 17.62 -8.33 -23.32
N PRO A 190 17.86 -8.22 -24.66
CA PRO A 190 17.06 -7.34 -25.51
C PRO A 190 15.60 -7.76 -25.63
N THR A 191 15.33 -9.08 -25.71
CA THR A 191 13.97 -9.62 -25.85
C THR A 191 13.17 -9.59 -24.56
N LEU A 192 13.83 -9.77 -23.40
CA LEU A 192 13.19 -9.74 -22.08
C LEU A 192 12.89 -8.33 -21.57
N LEU A 193 13.65 -7.32 -22.03
CA LEU A 193 13.44 -5.91 -21.68
C LEU A 193 12.35 -5.23 -22.54
N ASP A 194 12.15 -5.67 -23.79
CA ASP A 194 11.17 -5.10 -24.72
C ASP A 194 9.73 -5.64 -24.49
N SER A 195 9.60 -6.84 -23.90
CA SER A 195 8.31 -7.49 -23.62
C SER A 195 7.53 -6.92 -22.42
N GLY A 196 8.06 -5.92 -21.70
CA GLY A 196 7.52 -5.40 -20.44
C GLY A 196 6.46 -4.29 -20.57
N HIS A 197 5.93 -4.00 -21.76
CA HIS A 197 4.82 -3.05 -21.89
C HIS A 197 3.47 -3.70 -21.57
N THR A 198 3.28 -4.14 -20.31
CA THR A 198 1.92 -4.23 -19.77
C THR A 198 1.41 -2.80 -19.57
N ARG A 199 0.83 -2.23 -20.63
CA ARG A 199 -0.02 -1.04 -20.50
C ARG A 199 -1.20 -1.42 -19.61
N LEU A 200 -1.16 -1.01 -18.35
CA LEU A 200 -2.36 -0.91 -17.56
C LEU A 200 -3.27 0.11 -18.26
N ASN A 201 -4.54 -0.26 -18.39
CA ASN A 201 -5.48 0.32 -19.36
C ASN A 201 -6.10 1.65 -18.86
N ASP A 202 -5.40 2.38 -17.99
CA ASP A 202 -5.91 3.54 -17.24
C ASP A 202 -5.30 4.88 -17.66
N GLY A 203 -4.35 4.91 -18.61
CA GLY A 203 -3.94 6.14 -19.30
C GLY A 203 -3.29 7.21 -18.38
N GLN A 204 -2.93 6.85 -17.15
CA GLN A 204 -2.12 7.65 -16.25
C GLN A 204 -0.81 6.93 -15.98
N ASP A 205 0.31 7.59 -16.29
CA ASP A 205 1.65 7.13 -15.89
C ASP A 205 1.74 7.19 -14.36
N GLY A 206 1.36 6.12 -13.67
CA GLY A 206 1.67 5.94 -12.25
C GLY A 206 3.21 5.93 -12.04
N PRO A 207 3.71 6.23 -10.83
CA PRO A 207 5.12 6.05 -10.53
C PRO A 207 5.47 4.59 -10.77
N ALA A 208 6.33 4.35 -11.73
CA ALA A 208 6.69 3.00 -12.14
C ALA A 208 7.27 2.22 -10.95
N HIS A 209 6.71 1.05 -10.72
CA HIS A 209 6.86 0.18 -9.55
C HIS A 209 8.32 -0.21 -9.26
N GLY A 210 8.88 0.04 -8.08
CA GLY A 210 10.28 -0.37 -7.79
C GLY A 210 11.37 0.61 -8.24
N ALA A 211 10.99 1.81 -8.70
CA ALA A 211 11.93 2.94 -8.73
C ALA A 211 12.28 3.38 -7.31
N GLY A 212 13.51 3.86 -7.14
CA GLY A 212 13.93 4.51 -5.90
C GLY A 212 13.14 5.81 -5.66
N GLY A 213 12.83 6.10 -4.40
CA GLY A 213 12.13 7.33 -4.02
C GLY A 213 12.98 8.58 -4.25
N GLY A 214 12.37 9.70 -4.63
CA GLY A 214 13.09 10.97 -4.79
C GLY A 214 13.61 11.52 -3.47
N GLY A 215 14.76 12.20 -3.51
CA GLY A 215 15.33 12.91 -2.37
C GLY A 215 14.53 14.18 -2.03
N ALA A 216 14.55 14.57 -0.75
CA ALA A 216 13.81 15.73 -0.27
C ALA A 216 14.44 17.05 -0.76
N GLY A 217 13.62 17.98 -1.24
CA GLY A 217 14.08 19.31 -1.62
C GLY A 217 14.37 20.20 -0.41
N THR A 218 15.25 21.19 -0.58
CA THR A 218 15.62 22.15 0.47
C THR A 218 15.76 23.58 -0.07
N ILE A 219 15.58 24.58 0.80
CA ILE A 219 15.70 26.00 0.45
C ILE A 219 16.55 26.68 1.54
N GLY A 220 17.61 27.37 1.13
CA GLY A 220 18.50 28.11 2.04
C GLY A 220 19.92 28.32 1.48
N GLU A 221 20.65 29.29 2.04
CA GLU A 221 22.07 29.47 1.71
C GLU A 221 22.90 28.27 2.17
N ASN A 222 23.74 27.75 1.26
CA ASN A 222 24.51 26.51 1.41
C ASN A 222 23.66 25.26 1.66
N ALA A 223 22.36 25.29 1.35
CA ALA A 223 21.48 24.15 1.59
C ALA A 223 21.81 22.98 0.66
N VAL A 224 21.73 21.76 1.18
CA VAL A 224 21.96 20.53 0.41
C VAL A 224 20.71 19.66 0.37
N GLY A 225 20.29 19.31 -0.85
CA GLY A 225 19.13 18.44 -1.07
C GLY A 225 19.38 17.02 -0.59
N GLY A 226 18.33 16.33 -0.16
CA GLY A 226 18.46 14.94 0.28
C GLY A 226 18.81 14.00 -0.86
N ASP A 227 19.54 12.93 -0.57
CA ASP A 227 19.84 11.88 -1.55
C ASP A 227 18.58 11.09 -1.93
N GLY A 228 18.54 10.58 -3.16
CA GLY A 228 17.48 9.67 -3.62
C GLY A 228 17.63 8.25 -3.08
N GLY A 229 16.51 7.55 -2.95
CA GLY A 229 16.45 6.13 -2.57
C GLY A 229 16.94 5.21 -3.68
N GLY A 230 17.34 4.00 -3.32
CA GLY A 230 17.75 2.97 -4.28
C GLY A 230 16.57 2.26 -4.93
N GLY A 231 16.69 1.89 -6.21
CA GLY A 231 15.72 1.04 -6.91
C GLY A 231 15.72 -0.40 -6.37
N GLY A 232 14.60 -1.10 -6.52
CA GLY A 232 14.50 -2.52 -6.18
C GLY A 232 15.14 -3.43 -7.24
N ASP A 233 15.63 -4.59 -6.81
CA ASP A 233 16.20 -5.59 -7.70
C ASP A 233 15.11 -6.24 -8.57
N ARG A 234 15.53 -6.71 -9.75
CA ARG A 234 14.72 -7.52 -10.66
C ARG A 234 15.38 -8.86 -10.85
N VAL A 235 14.61 -9.93 -10.77
CA VAL A 235 15.06 -11.28 -11.09
C VAL A 235 14.19 -11.88 -12.16
N ILE A 236 14.80 -12.36 -13.24
CA ILE A 236 14.13 -13.14 -14.28
C ILE A 236 14.72 -14.54 -14.22
N ALA A 237 13.92 -15.51 -13.80
CA ALA A 237 14.34 -16.89 -13.67
C ALA A 237 13.68 -17.76 -14.73
N ARG A 238 14.48 -18.55 -15.44
CA ARG A 238 14.01 -19.61 -16.33
C ARG A 238 14.22 -20.95 -15.64
N ILE A 239 13.12 -21.70 -15.50
CA ILE A 239 13.16 -23.06 -14.98
C ILE A 239 13.18 -24.01 -16.18
N SER A 240 14.24 -24.82 -16.26
CA SER A 240 14.36 -25.82 -17.33
C SER A 240 13.37 -26.98 -17.13
N GLU A 241 13.06 -27.73 -18.19
CA GLU A 241 12.21 -28.93 -18.05
C GLU A 241 12.86 -29.97 -17.11
N GLU A 242 14.18 -30.12 -17.17
CA GLU A 242 14.95 -31.01 -16.28
C GLU A 242 14.84 -30.59 -14.81
N GLU A 243 14.96 -29.30 -14.53
CA GLU A 243 14.80 -28.74 -13.18
C GLU A 243 13.35 -28.90 -12.67
N MET A 244 12.36 -28.68 -13.54
CA MET A 244 10.96 -28.83 -13.17
C MET A 244 10.60 -30.30 -12.91
N GLU A 245 11.19 -31.23 -13.65
CA GLU A 245 11.02 -32.67 -13.42
C GLU A 245 11.67 -33.10 -12.11
N ALA A 246 12.86 -32.58 -11.78
CA ALA A 246 13.50 -32.81 -10.49
C ALA A 246 12.64 -32.28 -9.33
N LEU A 247 12.09 -31.06 -9.46
CA LEU A 247 11.19 -30.48 -8.46
C LEU A 247 9.93 -31.33 -8.26
N ARG A 248 9.32 -31.84 -9.34
CA ARG A 248 8.17 -32.76 -9.26
C ARG A 248 8.53 -34.07 -8.59
N ALA A 249 9.70 -34.65 -8.90
CA ALA A 249 10.19 -35.86 -8.25
C ALA A 249 10.40 -35.66 -6.74
N GLU A 250 10.76 -34.45 -6.31
CA GLU A 250 10.90 -34.06 -4.90
C GLU A 250 9.57 -33.69 -4.21
N GLY A 251 8.45 -33.79 -4.93
CA GLY A 251 7.10 -33.56 -4.41
C GLY A 251 6.61 -32.12 -4.52
N PHE A 252 7.10 -31.34 -5.50
CA PHE A 252 6.57 -30.02 -5.81
C PHE A 252 5.06 -30.05 -6.05
N GLU A 253 4.35 -29.14 -5.40
CA GLU A 253 2.89 -29.02 -5.53
C GLU A 253 2.47 -27.62 -5.98
N ARG A 254 3.00 -26.57 -5.36
CA ARG A 254 2.60 -25.19 -5.61
C ARG A 254 3.74 -24.19 -5.41
N ILE A 255 3.50 -22.95 -5.83
CA ILE A 255 4.40 -21.83 -5.61
C ILE A 255 3.71 -20.84 -4.66
N ASP A 256 4.34 -20.58 -3.53
CA ASP A 256 3.90 -19.56 -2.58
C ASP A 256 4.56 -18.21 -2.94
N PHE A 257 3.74 -17.17 -3.06
CA PHE A 257 4.16 -15.81 -3.37
C PHE A 257 4.15 -14.96 -2.10
N VAL A 258 5.28 -14.34 -1.79
CA VAL A 258 5.37 -13.30 -0.76
C VAL A 258 5.64 -11.98 -1.49
N ILE A 259 4.60 -11.15 -1.59
CA ILE A 259 4.69 -9.82 -2.19
C ILE A 259 4.51 -8.79 -1.07
N PRO A 260 5.57 -8.12 -0.64
CA PRO A 260 5.49 -7.14 0.43
C PRO A 260 5.02 -5.78 -0.08
N GLU A 261 4.76 -4.87 0.84
CA GLU A 261 4.54 -3.47 0.50
C GLU A 261 5.79 -2.84 -0.13
N GLY A 262 5.58 -1.96 -1.10
CA GLY A 262 6.64 -1.14 -1.66
C GLY A 262 7.13 -0.09 -0.66
N GLY A 263 8.37 0.37 -0.86
CA GLY A 263 8.95 1.43 -0.05
C GLY A 263 8.13 2.71 -0.16
N ARG A 264 7.92 3.39 0.96
CA ARG A 264 7.12 4.62 1.06
C ARG A 264 8.03 5.82 1.24
N ALA A 265 7.67 6.95 0.63
CA ALA A 265 8.40 8.20 0.81
C ALA A 265 8.24 8.72 2.25
N ALA A 266 9.25 9.44 2.72
CA ALA A 266 9.17 10.18 3.98
C ALA A 266 8.01 11.19 3.91
N LYS A 267 7.22 11.26 4.99
CA LYS A 267 6.05 12.14 5.10
C LYS A 267 6.39 13.41 5.86
N TYR A 268 7.28 13.33 6.84
CA TYR A 268 7.67 14.45 7.70
C TYR A 268 9.13 14.88 7.49
N PRO A 269 9.47 16.15 7.77
CA PRO A 269 10.85 16.61 7.75
C PRO A 269 11.74 15.75 8.66
N GLY A 270 12.89 15.33 8.15
CA GLY A 270 13.84 14.48 8.88
C GLY A 270 13.49 12.98 8.89
N GLU A 271 12.25 12.61 8.55
CA GLU A 271 11.83 11.21 8.51
C GLU A 271 12.56 10.47 7.39
N HIS A 272 12.95 9.23 7.63
CA HIS A 272 13.56 8.38 6.62
C HIS A 272 12.48 7.69 5.80
N ALA A 273 12.70 7.57 4.49
CA ALA A 273 11.84 6.77 3.65
C ALA A 273 12.01 5.27 3.97
N GLU A 274 10.98 4.50 3.66
CA GLU A 274 10.96 3.07 3.90
C GLU A 274 11.60 2.30 2.77
N ASP A 275 12.24 1.19 3.13
CA ASP A 275 12.67 0.21 2.14
C ASP A 275 11.43 -0.54 1.62
N GLY A 276 11.47 -0.91 0.34
CA GLY A 276 10.56 -1.93 -0.16
C GLY A 276 10.91 -3.28 0.45
N GLY A 277 9.89 -4.09 0.76
CA GLY A 277 10.17 -5.46 1.17
C GLY A 277 10.72 -6.31 0.02
N GLU A 278 11.26 -7.48 0.37
CA GLU A 278 11.69 -8.49 -0.58
C GLU A 278 10.51 -9.30 -1.15
N THR A 279 10.41 -9.37 -2.48
CA THR A 279 9.48 -10.27 -3.16
C THR A 279 10.10 -11.66 -3.26
N VAL A 280 9.38 -12.69 -2.81
CA VAL A 280 9.87 -14.07 -2.76
C VAL A 280 8.88 -15.02 -3.41
N LEU A 281 9.37 -15.91 -4.28
CA LEU A 281 8.65 -17.08 -4.75
C LEU A 281 9.27 -18.34 -4.16
N ASN A 282 8.47 -19.16 -3.50
CA ASN A 282 8.89 -20.43 -2.94
C ASN A 282 8.16 -21.57 -3.63
N PHE A 283 8.91 -22.50 -4.22
CA PHE A 283 8.40 -23.78 -4.70
C PHE A 283 8.26 -24.68 -3.49
N VAL A 284 7.05 -25.12 -3.18
CA VAL A 284 6.76 -25.86 -1.95
C VAL A 284 6.05 -27.17 -2.24
N THR A 285 6.26 -28.12 -1.33
CA THR A 285 5.53 -29.38 -1.23
C THR A 285 4.19 -29.21 -0.49
N ALA A 286 3.33 -30.24 -0.52
CA ALA A 286 2.07 -30.32 0.23
C ALA A 286 2.17 -29.91 1.71
N ASN A 287 3.27 -30.32 2.36
CA ASN A 287 3.53 -30.07 3.77
C ASN A 287 4.29 -28.77 4.05
N GLY A 288 4.45 -27.90 3.05
CA GLY A 288 5.08 -26.58 3.21
C GLY A 288 6.62 -26.59 3.22
N ARG A 289 7.28 -27.70 2.84
CA ARG A 289 8.74 -27.72 2.68
C ARG A 289 9.13 -26.94 1.43
N VAL A 290 10.00 -25.96 1.58
CA VAL A 290 10.54 -25.18 0.47
C VAL A 290 11.62 -25.97 -0.28
N LEU A 291 11.44 -26.12 -1.59
CA LEU A 291 12.33 -26.83 -2.52
C LEU A 291 13.25 -25.86 -3.28
N ARG A 292 12.69 -24.73 -3.73
CA ARG A 292 13.41 -23.70 -4.49
C ARG A 292 12.86 -22.33 -4.10
N THR A 293 13.75 -21.34 -4.05
CA THR A 293 13.38 -19.96 -3.76
C THR A 293 13.98 -19.02 -4.80
N ILE A 294 13.17 -18.09 -5.30
CA ILE A 294 13.61 -16.97 -6.13
C ILE A 294 13.29 -15.67 -5.37
N ARG A 295 14.27 -14.78 -5.24
CA ARG A 295 14.17 -13.55 -4.41
C ARG A 295 14.51 -12.31 -5.22
N ALA A 296 13.71 -11.27 -5.08
CA ALA A 296 14.00 -9.93 -5.59
C ALA A 296 13.91 -8.94 -4.43
N SER A 297 15.04 -8.33 -4.05
CA SER A 297 15.11 -7.34 -2.98
C SER A 297 14.35 -6.06 -3.33
N GLY A 298 13.64 -5.48 -2.37
CA GLY A 298 13.01 -4.18 -2.54
C GLY A 298 14.03 -3.03 -2.56
N GLY A 299 13.60 -1.87 -3.03
CA GLY A 299 14.44 -0.68 -3.07
C GLY A 299 14.76 -0.15 -1.68
N ARG A 300 15.86 0.58 -1.52
CA ARG A 300 16.21 1.23 -0.25
C ARG A 300 15.60 2.61 -0.17
N GLY A 301 14.96 2.92 0.95
CA GLY A 301 14.44 4.26 1.22
C GLY A 301 15.55 5.30 1.25
N ALA A 302 15.27 6.50 0.73
CA ALA A 302 16.11 7.66 0.95
C ALA A 302 16.28 7.95 2.44
N GLN A 303 17.52 8.13 2.89
CA GLN A 303 17.79 8.59 4.25
C GLN A 303 17.79 10.12 4.28
N SER A 304 17.21 10.69 5.33
CA SER A 304 17.32 12.13 5.56
C SER A 304 18.70 12.42 6.12
N THR A 305 19.62 12.85 5.24
CA THR A 305 20.91 13.38 5.65
C THR A 305 20.73 14.84 6.02
N CYS A 306 20.55 15.13 7.31
CA CYS A 306 20.65 16.52 7.78
C CYS A 306 22.13 16.89 7.82
N GLU A 307 22.60 17.64 6.83
CA GLU A 307 23.93 18.23 6.90
C GLU A 307 24.05 19.17 8.11
N ILE A 308 25.29 19.37 8.56
CA ILE A 308 25.60 20.33 9.63
C ILE A 308 25.13 21.72 9.17
N PRO A 309 24.23 22.38 9.91
CA PRO A 309 23.71 23.68 9.51
C PRO A 309 24.83 24.71 9.30
N ALA A 310 24.71 25.55 8.27
CA ALA A 310 25.72 26.56 7.96
C ALA A 310 25.97 27.49 9.17
N GLY A 311 27.24 27.80 9.43
CA GLY A 311 27.65 28.59 10.60
C GLY A 311 27.64 27.83 11.92
N SER A 312 27.47 26.51 11.90
CA SER A 312 27.63 25.63 13.06
C SER A 312 28.68 24.54 12.82
N ARG A 313 29.18 23.94 13.90
CA ARG A 313 30.08 22.79 13.87
C ARG A 313 29.63 21.72 14.84
N GLU A 314 30.07 20.50 14.64
CA GLU A 314 29.89 19.45 15.64
C GLU A 314 30.67 19.74 16.94
N ILE A 315 30.19 19.10 18.00
CA ILE A 315 30.79 19.13 19.32
C ILE A 315 32.09 18.35 19.31
N THR A 316 33.09 18.91 19.98
CA THR A 316 34.42 18.33 20.12
C THR A 316 34.65 17.87 21.57
N PRO A 317 35.68 17.05 21.83
CA PRO A 317 36.09 16.73 23.20
C PRO A 317 36.38 17.97 24.06
N ALA A 318 36.82 19.07 23.45
CA ALA A 318 37.11 20.31 24.16
C ALA A 318 35.84 20.96 24.72
N ASP A 319 34.73 20.96 23.95
CA ASP A 319 33.45 21.52 24.41
C ASP A 319 32.90 20.75 25.61
N ILE A 320 32.95 19.41 25.55
CA ILE A 320 32.53 18.53 26.66
C ILE A 320 33.40 18.78 27.89
N SER A 321 34.72 18.88 27.70
CA SER A 321 35.67 19.17 28.79
C SER A 321 35.46 20.55 29.40
N ALA A 322 35.03 21.52 28.58
CA ALA A 322 34.67 22.86 29.02
C ALA A 322 33.29 22.92 29.71
N GLY A 323 32.55 21.80 29.74
CA GLY A 323 31.33 21.62 30.50
C GLY A 323 30.05 21.57 29.67
N PHE A 324 30.16 21.52 28.34
CA PHE A 324 28.99 21.32 27.48
C PHE A 324 28.32 19.98 27.78
N ARG A 325 27.02 19.99 28.04
CA ARG A 325 26.21 18.77 28.21
C ARG A 325 24.75 19.02 27.91
N VAL A 326 24.06 17.96 27.50
CA VAL A 326 22.59 17.91 27.50
C VAL A 326 22.18 17.43 28.89
N SER A 327 21.76 18.35 29.76
CA SER A 327 21.50 18.06 31.17
C SER A 327 20.09 17.53 31.45
N ALA A 328 19.16 17.67 30.50
CA ALA A 328 17.85 17.02 30.57
C ALA A 328 17.32 16.71 29.16
N ILE A 329 16.65 15.58 29.04
CA ILE A 329 15.82 15.18 27.89
C ILE A 329 14.44 14.79 28.42
N LEU A 330 13.41 15.55 28.05
CA LEU A 330 12.08 15.39 28.61
C LEU A 330 11.01 15.44 27.51
N PRO A 331 10.31 14.33 27.23
CA PRO A 331 9.13 14.38 26.38
C PRO A 331 8.00 15.12 27.08
N ALA A 332 7.20 15.87 26.33
CA ALA A 332 6.07 16.63 26.85
C ALA A 332 4.93 16.74 25.83
N ASP A 333 3.70 16.85 26.31
CA ASP A 333 2.54 17.11 25.44
C ASP A 333 2.53 18.56 24.94
N VAL A 334 2.88 19.50 25.84
CA VAL A 334 2.99 20.93 25.52
C VAL A 334 4.21 21.53 26.20
N VAL A 335 4.97 22.31 25.43
CA VAL A 335 6.02 23.19 25.95
C VAL A 335 5.70 24.62 25.57
N TYR A 336 5.64 25.50 26.56
CA TYR A 336 5.37 26.92 26.35
C TYR A 336 6.48 27.74 27.01
N VAL A 337 7.23 28.50 26.21
CA VAL A 337 8.30 29.38 26.71
C VAL A 337 7.86 30.83 26.56
N ARG A 338 7.86 31.57 27.67
CA ARG A 338 7.54 32.99 27.69
C ARG A 338 8.38 33.70 28.75
N ASP A 339 9.01 34.81 28.35
CA ASP A 339 9.76 35.69 29.25
C ASP A 339 10.80 34.94 30.12
N GLY A 340 11.50 33.96 29.53
CA GLY A 340 12.51 33.13 30.22
C GLY A 340 11.94 31.99 31.09
N VAL A 341 10.62 31.86 31.18
CA VAL A 341 9.96 30.79 31.92
C VAL A 341 9.47 29.71 30.95
N CYS A 342 9.85 28.46 31.21
CA CYS A 342 9.36 27.29 30.48
C CYS A 342 8.26 26.59 31.28
N SER A 343 7.05 26.57 30.74
CA SER A 343 5.89 25.84 31.27
C SER A 343 5.70 24.53 30.51
N LEU A 344 5.42 23.46 31.25
CA LEU A 344 5.26 22.11 30.76
C LEU A 344 3.88 21.55 31.12
N LEU A 345 3.22 20.90 30.17
CA LEU A 345 2.03 20.08 30.42
C LEU A 345 2.30 18.66 29.94
N GLY A 346 1.97 17.66 30.77
CA GLY A 346 2.11 16.24 30.42
C GLY A 346 3.56 15.83 30.13
N GLY A 347 4.50 16.16 31.02
CA GLY A 347 5.94 15.88 30.84
C GLY A 347 6.37 14.52 31.40
N GLY A 348 7.40 13.92 30.80
CA GLY A 348 8.11 12.75 31.31
C GLY A 348 7.44 11.41 31.04
N PHE A 349 6.51 11.35 30.08
CA PHE A 349 5.92 10.07 29.68
C PHE A 349 6.95 9.15 29.03
N THR A 350 6.84 7.85 29.29
CA THR A 350 7.72 6.81 28.74
C THR A 350 7.00 5.90 27.75
N PHE A 351 5.71 6.16 27.49
CA PHE A 351 4.92 5.43 26.52
C PHE A 351 3.83 6.30 25.90
N SER A 352 3.35 5.90 24.73
CA SER A 352 2.20 6.49 24.05
C SER A 352 1.27 5.36 23.63
N ASN A 353 0.02 5.42 24.08
CA ASN A 353 -1.02 4.48 23.63
C ASN A 353 -1.58 4.98 22.29
N VAL A 354 -1.69 4.08 21.33
CA VAL A 354 -2.21 4.34 19.98
C VAL A 354 -3.33 3.36 19.67
N GLU A 355 -4.23 3.71 18.76
CA GLU A 355 -5.35 2.84 18.39
C GLU A 355 -4.86 1.61 17.61
N SER A 356 -4.02 1.84 16.61
CA SER A 356 -3.40 0.81 15.79
C SER A 356 -2.07 1.31 15.23
N ILE A 357 -1.31 0.40 14.63
CA ILE A 357 -0.14 0.71 13.81
C ILE A 357 -0.44 0.31 12.36
N PRO A 358 0.02 1.06 11.35
CA PRO A 358 0.85 2.26 11.43
C PRO A 358 0.10 3.52 11.90
N VAL A 359 0.80 4.43 12.58
CA VAL A 359 0.24 5.69 13.12
C VAL A 359 1.24 6.84 13.05
N ASP A 360 0.75 8.04 12.75
CA ASP A 360 1.56 9.25 12.81
C ASP A 360 1.79 9.65 14.27
N ILE A 361 3.05 9.74 14.68
CA ILE A 361 3.48 10.21 15.99
C ILE A 361 3.88 11.68 15.90
N SER A 362 3.50 12.45 16.91
CA SER A 362 3.98 13.81 17.13
C SER A 362 4.35 13.98 18.60
N TRP A 363 5.63 13.81 18.92
CA TRP A 363 6.16 14.07 20.26
C TRP A 363 6.86 15.41 20.31
N ILE A 364 6.79 16.09 21.46
CA ILE A 364 7.63 17.27 21.73
C ILE A 364 8.70 16.85 22.73
N LEU A 365 9.95 17.13 22.39
CA LEU A 365 11.11 16.87 23.22
C LEU A 365 11.70 18.18 23.71
N LEU A 366 11.71 18.37 25.02
CA LEU A 366 12.45 19.44 25.67
C LEU A 366 13.88 18.97 25.99
N LEU A 367 14.85 19.75 25.55
CA LEU A 367 16.26 19.58 25.87
C LEU A 367 16.73 20.73 26.75
N LYS A 368 17.44 20.42 27.83
CA LYS A 368 18.21 21.42 28.58
C LYS A 368 19.68 21.31 28.20
N LEU A 369 20.25 22.40 27.72
CA LEU A 369 21.61 22.50 27.24
C LEU A 369 22.42 23.36 28.21
N ASP A 370 23.44 22.79 28.83
CA ASP A 370 24.38 23.56 29.65
C ASP A 370 25.65 23.75 28.81
N PHE A 371 26.04 25.00 28.52
CA PHE A 371 27.17 25.27 27.62
C PHE A 371 28.55 25.27 28.30
N GLY A 372 28.59 25.28 29.64
CA GLY A 372 29.84 25.40 30.39
C GLY A 372 30.63 26.67 30.01
N ALA A 373 31.97 26.57 30.05
CA ALA A 373 32.85 27.55 29.46
C ALA A 373 32.84 27.39 27.92
N SER A 374 32.54 28.46 27.19
CA SER A 374 32.57 28.45 25.73
C SER A 374 34.01 28.24 25.23
N VAL A 375 34.17 27.32 24.28
CA VAL A 375 35.46 27.04 23.61
C VAL A 375 35.68 28.00 22.45
N ASP A 376 34.62 28.32 21.70
CA ASP A 376 34.58 29.36 20.67
C ASP A 376 33.17 29.97 20.57
N ASN A 377 33.02 30.99 19.71
CA ASN A 377 31.75 31.66 19.44
C ASN A 377 30.92 30.96 18.33
N MET A 378 31.30 29.74 17.90
CA MET A 378 30.55 29.03 16.87
C MET A 378 29.35 28.31 17.46
N SER A 379 28.25 28.27 16.72
CA SER A 379 27.09 27.47 17.09
C SER A 379 27.42 25.98 17.04
N LEU A 380 26.88 25.21 17.97
CA LEU A 380 27.09 23.77 18.05
C LEU A 380 25.93 23.03 17.38
N ALA A 381 26.24 22.15 16.43
CA ALA A 381 25.27 21.30 15.75
C ALA A 381 25.08 19.99 16.52
N MET A 382 23.82 19.65 16.78
CA MET A 382 23.41 18.35 17.30
C MET A 382 22.33 17.77 16.40
N PHE A 383 22.06 16.49 16.54
CA PHE A 383 20.97 15.80 15.87
C PHE A 383 20.12 15.06 16.90
N VAL A 384 18.81 15.22 16.81
CA VAL A 384 17.88 14.37 17.54
C VAL A 384 17.42 13.27 16.60
N THR A 385 17.65 12.02 16.98
CA THR A 385 17.25 10.85 16.20
C THR A 385 16.22 10.03 16.93
N VAL A 386 15.39 9.32 16.17
CA VAL A 386 14.48 8.28 16.69
C VAL A 386 14.81 6.98 15.98
N ASP A 387 15.03 5.92 16.75
CA ASP A 387 15.15 4.56 16.24
C ASP A 387 13.89 3.77 16.56
N ASP A 388 13.52 2.88 15.65
CA ASP A 388 12.48 1.88 15.90
C ASP A 388 12.94 0.80 16.90
N PRO A 389 12.05 -0.09 17.36
CA PRO A 389 12.39 -1.16 18.29
C PRO A 389 13.44 -2.16 17.79
N TYR A 390 13.77 -2.16 16.50
CA TYR A 390 14.79 -3.01 15.89
C TYR A 390 16.13 -2.28 15.72
N GLY A 391 16.23 -1.03 16.18
CA GLY A 391 17.44 -0.21 16.10
C GLY A 391 17.65 0.46 14.74
N ARG A 392 16.63 0.52 13.88
CA ARG A 392 16.69 1.28 12.63
C ARG A 392 16.34 2.74 12.90
N GLU A 393 17.22 3.67 12.54
CA GLU A 393 16.91 5.11 12.58
C GLU A 393 15.75 5.42 11.61
N VAL A 394 14.69 6.06 12.11
CA VAL A 394 13.48 6.43 11.36
C VAL A 394 13.30 7.94 11.24
N LEU A 395 13.96 8.72 12.10
CA LEU A 395 13.90 10.18 12.12
C LEU A 395 15.27 10.74 12.49
N ARG A 396 15.70 11.80 11.80
CA ARG A 396 16.85 12.62 12.15
C ARG A 396 16.52 14.09 11.94
N LEU A 397 16.71 14.90 12.97
CA LEU A 397 16.45 16.35 12.92
C LEU A 397 17.66 17.14 13.44
N PRO A 398 18.09 18.20 12.76
CA PRO A 398 19.18 19.05 13.23
C PRO A 398 18.69 19.98 14.33
N VAL A 399 19.54 20.20 15.33
CA VAL A 399 19.33 21.13 16.43
C VAL A 399 20.58 21.99 16.57
N VAL A 400 20.43 23.30 16.37
CA VAL A 400 21.53 24.26 16.52
C VAL A 400 21.50 24.85 17.92
N ALA A 401 22.52 24.56 18.71
CA ALA A 401 22.75 25.11 20.02
C ALA A 401 23.65 26.34 19.91
N GLN A 402 23.06 27.52 20.13
CA GLN A 402 23.77 28.79 20.19
C GLN A 402 23.65 29.37 21.60
N ARG A 403 24.75 29.93 22.10
CA ARG A 403 24.80 30.68 23.36
C ARG A 403 24.30 32.11 23.09
N GLU A 404 23.25 32.53 23.80
CA GLU A 404 22.66 33.87 23.62
C GLU A 404 23.34 34.92 24.52
N HIS A 405 23.69 34.56 25.76
CA HIS A 405 24.40 35.44 26.70
C HIS A 405 25.47 34.70 27.51
N GLU A 406 26.56 35.38 27.84
CA GLU A 406 27.66 34.81 28.64
C GLU A 406 27.25 34.42 30.07
N ALA A 407 26.22 35.06 30.64
CA ALA A 407 25.82 34.89 32.04
C ALA A 407 24.71 33.84 32.27
N GLU A 408 24.14 33.23 31.23
CA GLU A 408 23.06 32.25 31.42
C GLU A 408 23.58 30.83 31.72
N PRO A 409 23.07 30.16 32.76
CA PRO A 409 23.55 28.84 33.20
C PRO A 409 23.13 27.67 32.28
N GLY A 410 22.24 27.90 31.30
CA GLY A 410 21.82 26.91 30.32
C GLY A 410 20.64 27.38 29.48
N ARG A 411 20.43 26.74 28.32
CA ARG A 411 19.36 27.04 27.35
C ARG A 411 18.36 25.89 27.28
N VAL A 412 17.09 26.22 27.07
CA VAL A 412 16.06 25.23 26.72
C VAL A 412 15.85 25.22 25.22
N ALA A 413 15.87 24.03 24.61
CA ALA A 413 15.50 23.82 23.21
C ALA A 413 14.30 22.88 23.13
N CYS A 414 13.40 23.12 22.18
CA CYS A 414 12.21 22.31 21.95
C CYS A 414 12.27 21.73 20.54
N VAL A 415 12.09 20.42 20.41
CA VAL A 415 12.16 19.71 19.14
C VAL A 415 10.85 18.96 18.94
N SER A 416 10.18 19.18 17.80
CA SER A 416 8.99 18.39 17.45
C SER A 416 9.43 17.18 16.62
N LEU A 417 9.24 16.00 17.18
CA LEU A 417 9.52 14.72 16.54
C LEU A 417 8.24 14.24 15.85
N ARG A 418 8.20 14.29 14.53
CA ARG A 418 7.08 13.77 13.73
C ARG A 418 7.58 12.68 12.79
N PHE A 419 6.96 11.51 12.88
CA PHE A 419 7.29 10.33 12.09
C PHE A 419 6.13 9.33 12.13
N THR A 420 6.13 8.37 11.22
CA THR A 420 5.14 7.30 11.18
C THR A 420 5.65 6.09 11.97
N ALA A 421 5.09 5.83 13.15
CA ALA A 421 5.40 4.62 13.91
C ALA A 421 4.67 3.42 13.32
N ARG A 422 5.42 2.39 12.93
CA ARG A 422 4.87 1.17 12.31
C ARG A 422 5.10 -0.10 13.12
N LYS A 423 5.88 0.01 14.17
CA LYS A 423 6.23 -1.10 15.06
C LYS A 423 5.79 -0.71 16.46
N SER A 424 5.25 -1.68 17.20
CA SER A 424 5.00 -1.51 18.62
C SER A 424 6.29 -1.76 19.39
N GLY A 425 6.44 -1.11 20.55
CA GLY A 425 7.60 -1.25 21.43
C GLY A 425 8.41 0.03 21.61
N PRO A 426 9.59 -0.06 22.25
CA PRO A 426 10.40 1.09 22.63
C PRO A 426 11.03 1.74 21.39
N HIS A 427 10.75 3.01 21.18
CA HIS A 427 11.46 3.84 20.21
C HIS A 427 12.55 4.62 20.95
N ALA A 428 13.80 4.41 20.58
CA ALA A 428 14.94 5.06 21.23
C ALA A 428 15.10 6.48 20.67
N ILE A 429 15.26 7.47 21.54
CA ILE A 429 15.50 8.86 21.16
C ILE A 429 16.90 9.22 21.61
N ARG A 430 17.74 9.69 20.69
CA ARG A 430 19.14 10.02 20.97
C ARG A 430 19.46 11.46 20.55
N VAL A 431 20.28 12.15 21.34
CA VAL A 431 20.87 13.44 20.98
C VAL A 431 22.34 13.20 20.66
N LEU A 432 22.71 13.43 19.41
CA LEU A 432 24.01 13.10 18.83
C LEU A 432 24.75 14.36 18.38
N SER A 433 26.07 14.33 18.38
CA SER A 433 26.92 15.30 17.67
C SER A 433 28.26 14.67 17.38
N GLY A 434 28.64 14.55 16.10
CA GLY A 434 29.80 13.76 15.68
C GLY A 434 29.75 12.34 16.26
N PRO A 435 30.81 11.87 16.94
CA PRO A 435 30.85 10.54 17.53
C PRO A 435 30.15 10.44 18.91
N PHE A 436 29.60 11.53 19.43
CA PHE A 436 29.09 11.58 20.80
C PHE A 436 27.59 11.35 20.88
N VAL A 437 27.18 10.46 21.80
CA VAL A 437 25.80 10.38 22.31
C VAL A 437 25.71 11.25 23.56
N LEU A 438 25.07 12.41 23.45
CA LEU A 438 25.02 13.43 24.49
C LEU A 438 23.89 13.19 25.51
N ALA A 439 22.78 12.61 25.04
CA ALA A 439 21.66 12.16 25.86
C ALA A 439 20.87 11.09 25.12
N GLN A 440 20.14 10.26 25.87
CA GLN A 440 19.22 9.28 25.31
C GLN A 440 18.02 9.05 26.22
N THR A 441 16.88 8.71 25.64
CA THR A 441 15.68 8.21 26.33
C THR A 441 14.93 7.26 25.41
N SER A 442 13.80 6.71 25.84
CA SER A 442 12.94 5.89 24.99
C SER A 442 11.47 6.12 25.31
N ILE A 443 10.63 6.08 24.28
CA ILE A 443 9.18 6.15 24.42
C ILE A 443 8.57 4.91 23.76
N GLU A 444 7.80 4.15 24.52
CA GLU A 444 7.17 2.92 24.05
C GLU A 444 5.85 3.21 23.32
N VAL A 445 5.73 2.77 22.07
CA VAL A 445 4.46 2.85 21.32
C VAL A 445 3.65 1.59 21.59
N ARG A 446 2.46 1.75 22.17
CA ARG A 446 1.58 0.66 22.61
C ARG A 446 0.24 0.70 21.87
N PRO A 447 -0.02 -0.24 20.94
CA PRO A 447 -1.35 -0.41 20.37
C PRO A 447 -2.33 -0.79 21.48
N SER A 448 -3.53 -0.21 21.44
CA SER A 448 -4.63 -0.61 22.31
C SER A 448 -5.05 -2.02 21.89
N ALA A 449 -5.20 -2.94 22.85
CA ALA A 449 -5.81 -4.23 22.56
C ALA A 449 -7.25 -3.99 22.14
N ALA A 450 -7.61 -4.41 20.93
CA ALA A 450 -8.98 -4.36 20.40
C ALA A 450 -9.92 -5.25 21.21
#